data_AF-A0A0B8Q0D7-F1
#
_entry.id   AF-A0A0B8Q0D7-F1
#
_cell.length_a   1.000
_cell.length_b   1.000
_cell.length_c   1.000
_cell.angle_alpha   90.00
_cell.angle_beta   90.00
_cell.angle_gamma   90.00
#
_symmetry.space_group_name_H-M   'P 1'
#
loop_
_entity.id
_entity.type
_entity.pdbx_description
1 polymer ?
#
loop_
_entity_poly.entity_id
_entity_poly.type
_entity_poly.pdbx_seq_one_letter_code
_entity_poly.pdbx_strand_id
1 'polypeptide(L)'
;MYAAEFTTQDSYAVIDTMVELSLSEAEFASVPGDETKQREFKDYYDLYRVDLKAPFYLPFTKDRELEECDLNKYDLKNTCKPLFEWITTEDGAFPTKYNPTPKITDPEYKELLETDIYVPDGWDRVTQLPTVIFVHGVTGEKGTVSTMLKDFTDNGYAVVAIDMPYHGTRIRYGNADQDNPEQEISARAEKSYFINIDSPLALRSNLQQSVADFISLRSALNALGWVDQDNVHLIGLSLGGLLQ
;
A
#
# COMPACT_ATOMS: atom_id res chain seq x y z
N MET A 1 -4.09 8.24 -43.49
CA MET A 1 -3.25 8.30 -42.28
C MET A 1 -4.07 8.96 -41.18
N TYR A 2 -4.72 8.18 -40.33
CA TYR A 2 -5.25 8.70 -39.08
C TYR A 2 -4.05 8.83 -38.14
N ALA A 3 -3.62 10.06 -37.87
CA ALA A 3 -2.63 10.30 -36.82
C ALA A 3 -3.34 10.06 -35.48
N ALA A 4 -2.87 9.10 -34.70
CA ALA A 4 -3.27 8.98 -33.30
C ALA A 4 -2.71 10.20 -32.56
N GLU A 5 -3.58 11.12 -32.17
CA GLU A 5 -3.24 12.24 -31.31
C GLU A 5 -3.17 11.70 -29.88
N PHE A 6 -1.96 11.45 -29.39
CA PHE A 6 -1.73 11.10 -27.99
C PHE A 6 -1.88 12.38 -27.17
N THR A 7 -3.07 12.61 -26.62
CA THR A 7 -3.22 13.58 -25.53
C THR A 7 -2.65 12.91 -24.28
N THR A 8 -1.62 13.53 -23.69
CA THR A 8 -1.17 13.13 -22.35
C THR A 8 -2.36 13.39 -21.42
N GLN A 9 -2.97 12.32 -20.91
CA GLN A 9 -3.96 12.48 -19.86
C GLN A 9 -3.29 13.20 -18.70
N ASP A 10 -3.93 14.27 -18.24
CA ASP A 10 -3.55 14.99 -17.04
C ASP A 10 -3.75 14.04 -15.85
N SER A 11 -2.65 13.55 -15.29
CA SER A 11 -2.65 12.69 -14.12
C SER A 11 -2.79 13.48 -12.81
N TYR A 12 -2.56 14.79 -12.83
CA TYR A 12 -2.56 15.62 -11.63
C TYR A 12 -3.94 15.66 -11.01
N ALA A 13 -4.99 15.94 -11.81
CA ALA A 13 -6.34 16.03 -11.29
C ALA A 13 -6.79 14.78 -10.51
N VAL A 14 -6.44 13.59 -11.00
CA VAL A 14 -6.79 12.31 -10.34
C VAL A 14 -5.98 12.12 -9.06
N ILE A 15 -4.67 12.38 -9.10
CA ILE A 15 -3.80 12.26 -7.93
C ILE A 15 -4.15 13.30 -6.86
N ASP A 16 -4.48 14.53 -7.25
CA ASP A 16 -4.92 15.59 -6.35
C ASP A 16 -6.18 15.17 -5.60
N THR A 17 -7.16 14.57 -6.29
CA THR A 17 -8.35 14.03 -5.61
C THR A 17 -7.99 12.86 -4.67
N MET A 18 -7.07 11.97 -5.06
CA MET A 18 -6.60 10.91 -4.17
C MET A 18 -5.90 11.48 -2.92
N VAL A 19 -5.13 12.56 -3.06
CA VAL A 19 -4.50 13.28 -1.95
C VAL A 19 -5.58 13.85 -1.03
N GLU A 20 -6.54 14.59 -1.58
CA GLU A 20 -7.64 15.18 -0.79
C GLU A 20 -8.41 14.13 0.01
N LEU A 21 -8.76 13.01 -0.63
CA LEU A 21 -9.44 11.89 0.04
C LEU A 21 -8.55 11.24 1.11
N SER A 22 -7.26 11.06 0.84
CA SER A 22 -6.30 10.52 1.81
C SER A 22 -6.20 11.44 3.04
N LEU A 23 -6.18 12.75 2.84
CA LEU A 23 -6.11 13.72 3.94
C LEU A 23 -7.39 13.75 4.78
N SER A 24 -8.56 13.48 4.18
CA SER A 24 -9.85 13.51 4.91
C SER A 24 -10.23 12.19 5.56
N GLU A 25 -9.80 11.05 5.00
CA GLU A 25 -10.27 9.72 5.43
C GLU A 25 -9.22 8.90 6.19
N ALA A 26 -7.92 9.20 6.03
CA ALA A 26 -6.87 8.37 6.61
C ALA A 26 -6.74 8.56 8.12
N GLU A 27 -6.84 7.47 8.87
CA GLU A 27 -6.71 7.47 10.32
C GLU A 27 -6.16 6.13 10.83
N PHE A 28 -5.33 6.17 11.86
CA PHE A 28 -4.92 4.95 12.53
C PHE A 28 -6.06 4.41 13.40
N ALA A 29 -6.42 3.14 13.23
CA ALA A 29 -7.41 2.46 14.04
C ALA A 29 -6.92 2.23 15.49
N SER A 30 -5.60 2.20 15.69
CA SER A 30 -4.95 2.12 16.99
C SER A 30 -3.58 2.80 16.97
N VAL A 31 -3.04 3.14 18.14
CA VAL A 31 -1.73 3.78 18.30
C VAL A 31 -0.73 2.82 18.95
N PRO A 32 0.59 3.06 18.83
CA PRO A 32 1.61 2.31 19.57
C PRO A 32 1.32 2.23 21.08
N GLY A 33 1.20 1.01 21.59
CA GLY A 33 0.82 0.70 22.98
C GLY A 33 1.12 -0.75 23.33
N ASP A 34 0.81 -1.16 24.56
CA ASP A 34 1.16 -2.52 25.04
C ASP A 34 0.43 -3.63 24.25
N GLU A 35 -0.78 -3.36 23.77
CA GLU A 35 -1.59 -4.30 22.99
C GLU A 35 -1.10 -4.45 21.55
N THR A 36 -0.50 -3.40 20.99
CA THR A 36 0.00 -3.37 19.59
C THR A 36 1.48 -3.75 19.52
N LYS A 37 2.17 -3.80 20.66
CA LYS A 37 3.58 -4.20 20.76
C LYS A 37 3.75 -5.67 20.37
N GLN A 38 4.54 -5.91 19.34
CA GLN A 38 4.94 -7.25 18.93
C GLN A 38 6.03 -7.75 19.88
N ARG A 39 5.92 -9.01 20.30
CA ARG A 39 6.92 -9.64 21.18
C ARG A 39 8.13 -9.98 20.31
N GLU A 40 9.35 -9.77 20.84
CA GLU A 40 10.65 -9.97 20.16
C GLU A 40 11.01 -8.72 19.34
N PHE A 41 11.99 -7.88 19.70
CA PHE A 41 13.44 -8.11 19.74
C PHE A 41 14.10 -7.25 20.83
N LYS A 42 14.36 -7.85 22.00
CA LYS A 42 14.98 -7.13 23.14
C LYS A 42 16.37 -6.59 22.75
N ASP A 43 16.68 -5.36 23.17
CA ASP A 43 17.96 -4.67 22.95
C ASP A 43 18.25 -4.26 21.48
N TYR A 44 17.25 -4.26 20.60
CA TYR A 44 17.41 -3.90 19.18
C TYR A 44 16.44 -2.82 18.71
N TYR A 45 15.14 -3.03 18.88
CA TYR A 45 14.07 -2.05 18.66
C TYR A 45 12.78 -2.55 19.31
N ASP A 46 11.85 -1.63 19.54
CA ASP A 46 10.46 -1.99 19.81
C ASP A 46 9.66 -1.95 18.50
N LEU A 47 8.87 -3.01 18.24
CA LEU A 47 7.97 -3.09 17.09
C LEU A 47 6.52 -2.98 17.55
N TYR A 48 5.78 -2.07 16.94
CA TYR A 48 4.34 -1.93 17.08
C TYR A 48 3.67 -2.21 15.75
N ARG A 49 2.59 -2.99 15.80
CA ARG A 49 1.75 -3.25 14.63
C ARG A 49 0.39 -2.62 14.85
N VAL A 50 0.05 -1.68 13.99
CA VAL A 50 -1.20 -0.93 14.05
C VAL A 50 -1.86 -0.96 12.68
N ASP A 51 -3.19 -0.86 12.67
CA ASP A 51 -3.94 -0.78 11.43
C ASP A 51 -4.18 0.67 11.02
N LEU A 52 -3.91 0.97 9.75
CA LEU A 52 -4.23 2.24 9.12
C LEU A 52 -5.47 2.07 8.25
N LYS A 53 -6.50 2.86 8.55
CA LYS A 53 -7.64 3.07 7.68
C LYS A 53 -7.23 4.03 6.57
N ALA A 54 -7.41 3.64 5.31
CA ALA A 54 -7.10 4.45 4.14
C ALA A 54 -8.07 4.12 2.98
N PRO A 55 -8.32 5.06 2.05
CA PRO A 55 -9.13 4.79 0.87
C PRO A 55 -8.55 3.69 -0.04
N PHE A 56 -9.38 2.74 -0.45
CA PHE A 56 -9.01 1.66 -1.37
C PHE A 56 -9.80 1.74 -2.68
N TYR A 57 -9.09 1.80 -3.81
CA TYR A 57 -9.63 2.10 -5.14
C TYR A 57 -9.49 0.93 -6.14
N LEU A 58 -8.66 -0.08 -5.83
CA LEU A 58 -8.43 -1.18 -6.77
C LEU A 58 -9.69 -2.04 -6.94
N PRO A 59 -10.07 -2.40 -8.17
CA PRO A 59 -11.22 -3.28 -8.40
C PRO A 59 -11.08 -4.65 -7.75
N PHE A 60 -9.85 -5.14 -7.55
CA PHE A 60 -9.59 -6.46 -6.98
C PHE A 60 -9.64 -6.45 -5.43
N THR A 61 -10.84 -6.39 -4.88
CA THR A 61 -11.11 -6.52 -3.44
C THR A 61 -11.06 -7.98 -2.99
N LYS A 62 -10.87 -8.24 -1.68
CA LYS A 62 -10.96 -9.58 -1.10
C LYS A 62 -12.26 -10.31 -1.45
N ASP A 63 -13.40 -9.62 -1.41
CA ASP A 63 -14.70 -10.23 -1.71
C ASP A 63 -14.76 -10.82 -3.14
N ARG A 64 -14.02 -10.25 -4.09
CA ARG A 64 -13.99 -10.70 -5.48
C ARG A 64 -12.98 -11.82 -5.74
N GLU A 65 -12.05 -12.08 -4.84
CA GLU A 65 -11.01 -13.11 -5.03
C GLU A 65 -11.58 -14.52 -5.04
N LEU A 66 -12.60 -14.76 -4.21
CA LEU A 66 -13.25 -16.07 -4.10
C LEU A 66 -14.20 -16.37 -5.26
N GLU A 67 -14.86 -15.33 -5.81
CA GLU A 67 -15.96 -15.49 -6.77
C GLU A 67 -15.54 -15.26 -8.23
N GLU A 68 -14.56 -14.39 -8.46
CA GLU A 68 -14.24 -13.87 -9.80
C GLU A 68 -12.80 -14.15 -10.26
N CYS A 69 -12.01 -14.86 -9.46
CA CYS A 69 -10.63 -15.17 -9.77
C CYS A 69 -10.30 -16.67 -9.63
N ASP A 70 -9.98 -17.31 -10.74
CA ASP A 70 -9.37 -18.64 -10.82
C ASP A 70 -8.01 -18.53 -11.53
N LEU A 71 -6.95 -19.03 -10.88
CA LEU A 71 -5.57 -18.95 -11.37
C LEU A 71 -5.26 -20.02 -12.44
N ASN A 72 -6.07 -20.05 -13.49
CA ASN A 72 -5.73 -20.80 -14.68
C ASN A 72 -4.63 -20.08 -15.47
N LYS A 73 -3.38 -20.51 -15.25
CA LYS A 73 -2.18 -19.95 -15.91
C LYS A 73 -2.22 -19.89 -17.44
N TYR A 74 -3.11 -20.63 -18.09
CA TYR A 74 -3.26 -20.62 -19.55
C TYR A 74 -4.29 -19.60 -20.06
N ASP A 75 -5.17 -19.10 -19.20
CA ASP A 75 -6.25 -18.19 -19.57
C ASP A 75 -6.58 -17.16 -18.46
N LEU A 76 -5.55 -16.70 -17.76
CA LEU A 76 -5.68 -15.89 -16.56
C LEU A 76 -6.51 -14.61 -16.77
N LYS A 77 -6.43 -14.00 -17.96
CA LYS A 77 -7.21 -12.80 -18.32
C LYS A 77 -8.73 -13.02 -18.27
N ASN A 78 -9.18 -14.23 -18.59
CA ASN A 78 -10.61 -14.56 -18.60
C ASN A 78 -11.06 -15.19 -17.28
N THR A 79 -10.19 -15.94 -16.61
CA THR A 79 -10.51 -16.66 -15.39
C THR A 79 -10.27 -15.83 -14.12
N CYS A 80 -9.45 -14.79 -14.18
CA CYS A 80 -9.21 -13.83 -13.11
C CYS A 80 -9.25 -12.39 -13.61
N LYS A 81 -10.45 -11.96 -14.03
CA LYS A 81 -10.66 -10.62 -14.57
C LYS A 81 -10.29 -9.48 -13.61
N PRO A 82 -10.62 -9.53 -12.30
CA PRO A 82 -10.32 -8.43 -11.37
C PRO A 82 -8.83 -8.05 -11.35
N LEU A 83 -7.93 -9.02 -11.57
CA LEU A 83 -6.49 -8.79 -11.60
C LEU A 83 -6.05 -7.86 -12.75
N PHE A 84 -6.80 -7.82 -13.85
CA PHE A 84 -6.48 -7.00 -15.05
C PHE A 84 -7.34 -5.74 -15.19
N GLU A 85 -8.27 -5.53 -14.25
CA GLU A 85 -9.09 -4.33 -14.17
C GLU A 85 -8.30 -3.16 -13.56
N TRP A 86 -8.83 -1.96 -13.67
CA TRP A 86 -8.16 -0.72 -13.26
C TRP A 86 -9.13 0.18 -12.49
N ILE A 87 -8.57 1.13 -11.74
CA ILE A 87 -9.31 2.15 -10.98
C ILE A 87 -10.25 2.91 -11.92
N THR A 88 -11.54 2.93 -11.56
CA THR A 88 -12.58 3.66 -12.26
C THR A 88 -13.19 4.74 -11.38
N THR A 89 -13.96 5.63 -11.99
CA THR A 89 -14.90 6.54 -11.33
C THR A 89 -16.19 5.78 -10.94
N GLU A 90 -17.11 6.43 -10.23
CA GLU A 90 -18.39 5.81 -9.79
C GLU A 90 -19.25 5.28 -10.93
N ASP A 91 -19.23 5.93 -12.09
CA ASP A 91 -19.90 5.51 -13.32
C ASP A 91 -19.16 4.39 -14.08
N GLY A 92 -18.07 3.86 -13.52
CA GLY A 92 -17.26 2.80 -14.13
C GLY A 92 -16.36 3.29 -15.27
N ALA A 93 -16.30 4.60 -15.49
CA ALA A 93 -15.46 5.20 -16.51
C ALA A 93 -14.01 5.36 -16.04
N PHE A 94 -13.15 5.68 -16.99
CA PHE A 94 -11.76 6.01 -16.69
C PHE A 94 -11.67 7.39 -16.00
N PRO A 95 -10.92 7.56 -14.89
CA PRO A 95 -10.74 8.86 -14.25
C PRO A 95 -10.04 9.88 -15.16
N THR A 96 -10.65 11.04 -15.36
CA THR A 96 -10.09 12.11 -16.22
C THR A 96 -10.06 13.44 -15.48
N LYS A 97 -9.39 14.46 -16.02
CA LYS A 97 -9.46 15.81 -15.46
C LYS A 97 -10.88 16.40 -15.29
N TYR A 98 -11.87 15.89 -16.03
CA TYR A 98 -13.26 16.35 -15.95
C TYR A 98 -14.12 15.51 -14.99
N ASN A 99 -13.66 14.29 -14.67
CA ASN A 99 -14.24 13.41 -13.67
C ASN A 99 -13.08 12.69 -12.96
N PRO A 100 -12.37 13.37 -12.05
CA PRO A 100 -11.09 12.88 -11.53
C PRO A 100 -11.25 11.93 -10.36
N THR A 101 -12.41 11.92 -9.70
CA THR A 101 -12.63 11.21 -8.44
C THR A 101 -12.70 9.70 -8.65
N PRO A 102 -11.70 8.93 -8.17
CA PRO A 102 -11.77 7.48 -8.21
C PRO A 102 -12.86 6.98 -7.25
N LYS A 103 -13.52 5.89 -7.62
CA LYS A 103 -14.46 5.17 -6.77
C LYS A 103 -13.73 4.49 -5.62
N ILE A 104 -14.19 4.70 -4.40
CA ILE A 104 -13.76 3.90 -3.25
C ILE A 104 -14.47 2.54 -3.33
N THR A 105 -13.67 1.50 -3.55
CA THR A 105 -14.15 0.12 -3.74
C THR A 105 -14.38 -0.63 -2.43
N ASP A 106 -13.80 -0.15 -1.34
CA ASP A 106 -14.03 -0.64 0.02
C ASP A 106 -14.47 0.51 0.95
N PRO A 107 -15.73 0.98 0.83
CA PRO A 107 -16.23 2.11 1.63
C PRO A 107 -16.43 1.78 3.11
N GLU A 108 -16.40 0.48 3.46
CA GLU A 108 -16.51 0.01 4.85
C GLU A 108 -15.13 -0.17 5.52
N TYR A 109 -14.04 0.10 4.80
CA TYR A 109 -12.66 0.01 5.29
C TYR A 109 -12.29 -1.37 5.87
N LYS A 110 -12.70 -2.44 5.17
CA LYS A 110 -12.33 -3.84 5.46
C LYS A 110 -10.87 -4.15 5.11
N GLU A 111 -10.27 -3.41 4.20
CA GLU A 111 -8.90 -3.56 3.70
C GLU A 111 -7.93 -2.65 4.48
N LEU A 112 -7.90 -2.81 5.80
CA LEU A 112 -6.97 -2.07 6.66
C LEU A 112 -5.51 -2.34 6.26
N LEU A 113 -4.71 -1.28 6.27
CA LEU A 113 -3.28 -1.34 6.00
C LEU A 113 -2.53 -1.65 7.30
N GLU A 114 -2.13 -2.92 7.45
CA GLU A 114 -1.25 -3.32 8.54
C GLU A 114 0.08 -2.55 8.44
N THR A 115 0.35 -1.74 9.46
CA THR A 115 1.49 -0.81 9.53
C THR A 115 2.43 -1.25 10.64
N ASP A 116 3.68 -1.52 10.26
CA ASP A 116 4.75 -1.81 11.20
C ASP A 116 5.47 -0.49 11.57
N ILE A 117 5.55 -0.21 12.87
CA ILE A 117 6.23 0.96 13.45
C ILE A 117 7.35 0.45 14.34
N TYR A 118 8.58 0.65 13.89
CA TYR A 118 9.81 0.32 14.61
C TYR A 118 10.34 1.57 15.31
N VAL A 119 10.67 1.49 16.58
CA VAL A 119 11.18 2.61 17.37
C VAL A 119 12.41 2.20 18.19
N PRO A 120 13.22 3.16 18.69
CA PRO A 120 14.31 2.86 19.60
C PRO A 120 13.84 2.03 20.80
N ASP A 121 14.66 1.06 21.23
CA ASP A 121 14.36 0.23 22.39
C ASP A 121 14.14 1.07 23.65
N GLY A 122 13.09 0.76 24.40
CA GLY A 122 12.74 1.48 25.62
C GLY A 122 12.16 2.89 25.40
N TRP A 123 11.70 3.22 24.19
CA TRP A 123 11.01 4.47 23.92
C TRP A 123 9.81 4.69 24.86
N ASP A 124 9.71 5.90 25.43
CA ASP A 124 8.76 6.27 26.48
C ASP A 124 7.33 6.55 25.97
N ARG A 125 7.13 6.44 24.64
CA ARG A 125 5.87 6.72 23.94
C ARG A 125 5.41 8.17 23.93
N VAL A 126 6.26 9.09 24.40
CA VAL A 126 5.94 10.51 24.55
C VAL A 126 6.96 11.38 23.81
N THR A 127 8.23 11.01 23.89
CA THR A 127 9.32 11.67 23.18
C THR A 127 9.05 11.63 21.69
N GLN A 128 9.08 12.80 21.04
CA GLN A 128 8.91 12.88 19.60
C GLN A 128 10.09 12.24 18.88
N LEU A 129 9.80 11.42 17.88
CA LEU A 129 10.80 10.74 17.08
C LEU A 129 10.78 11.27 15.64
N PRO A 130 11.94 11.63 15.06
CA PRO A 130 12.03 11.79 13.62
C PRO A 130 11.69 10.46 12.96
N THR A 131 10.92 10.51 11.87
CA THR A 131 10.27 9.32 11.32
C THR A 131 10.68 9.07 9.88
N VAL A 132 11.00 7.82 9.58
CA VAL A 132 11.33 7.36 8.23
C VAL A 132 10.20 6.47 7.74
N ILE A 133 9.55 6.86 6.66
CA ILE A 133 8.61 6.00 5.93
C ILE A 133 9.44 5.15 4.96
N PHE A 134 9.31 3.83 5.04
CA PHE A 134 10.01 2.87 4.21
C PHE A 134 9.11 2.29 3.12
N VAL A 135 9.58 2.36 1.87
CA VAL A 135 8.95 1.73 0.70
C VAL A 135 9.77 0.53 0.24
N HIS A 136 9.17 -0.66 0.32
CA HIS A 136 9.83 -1.90 -0.08
C HIS A 136 9.92 -2.05 -1.62
N GLY A 137 10.79 -2.96 -2.09
CA GLY A 137 10.92 -3.27 -3.51
C GLY A 137 9.80 -4.17 -4.05
N VAL A 138 9.73 -4.31 -5.39
CA VAL A 138 8.68 -5.04 -6.14
C VAL A 138 8.50 -6.53 -5.80
N THR A 139 9.47 -7.17 -5.15
CA THR A 139 9.34 -8.57 -4.69
C THR A 139 9.51 -8.68 -3.19
N GLY A 140 9.57 -7.54 -2.51
CA GLY A 140 9.75 -7.45 -1.07
C GLY A 140 8.42 -7.33 -0.35
N GLU A 141 8.52 -7.03 0.94
CA GLU A 141 7.41 -6.77 1.84
C GLU A 141 7.90 -5.82 2.94
N LYS A 142 7.00 -5.24 3.72
CA LYS A 142 7.33 -4.25 4.75
C LYS A 142 8.41 -4.72 5.73
N GLY A 143 8.40 -6.01 6.09
CA GLY A 143 9.39 -6.63 7.00
C GLY A 143 10.83 -6.68 6.44
N THR A 144 11.03 -6.44 5.14
CA THR A 144 12.38 -6.34 4.55
C THR A 144 13.19 -5.15 5.08
N VAL A 145 12.52 -4.18 5.71
CA VAL A 145 13.17 -3.05 6.38
C VAL A 145 14.17 -3.48 7.45
N SER A 146 14.02 -4.69 8.02
CA SER A 146 14.89 -5.27 9.04
C SER A 146 16.39 -5.21 8.71
N THR A 147 16.76 -5.15 7.43
CA THR A 147 18.17 -5.02 7.00
C THR A 147 18.81 -3.67 7.33
N MET A 148 18.01 -2.63 7.58
CA MET A 148 18.50 -1.26 7.86
C MET A 148 17.96 -0.66 9.16
N LEU A 149 17.03 -1.35 9.84
CA LEU A 149 16.36 -0.82 11.04
C LEU A 149 17.33 -0.33 12.11
N LYS A 150 18.39 -1.10 12.38
CA LYS A 150 19.32 -0.80 13.48
C LYS A 150 19.97 0.57 13.34
N ASP A 151 20.39 0.92 12.12
CA ASP A 151 21.06 2.19 11.88
C ASP A 151 20.10 3.36 12.16
N PHE A 152 18.81 3.21 11.83
CA PHE A 152 17.81 4.23 12.13
C PHE A 152 17.47 4.29 13.63
N THR A 153 17.19 3.14 14.25
CA THR A 153 16.77 3.10 15.66
C THR A 153 17.91 3.47 16.62
N ASP A 154 19.16 3.10 16.33
CA ASP A 154 20.34 3.55 17.08
C ASP A 154 20.54 5.08 17.00
N ASN A 155 20.11 5.69 15.90
CA ASN A 155 20.17 7.15 15.70
C ASN A 155 18.88 7.88 16.12
N GLY A 156 17.98 7.19 16.81
CA GLY A 156 16.78 7.80 17.38
C GLY A 156 15.62 8.01 16.40
N TYR A 157 15.65 7.39 15.21
CA TYR A 157 14.54 7.44 14.26
C TYR A 157 13.51 6.35 14.55
N ALA A 158 12.24 6.69 14.38
CA ALA A 158 11.20 5.70 14.11
C ALA A 158 11.24 5.32 12.63
N VAL A 159 10.95 4.06 12.30
CA VAL A 159 10.79 3.58 10.92
C VAL A 159 9.39 3.00 10.78
N VAL A 160 8.66 3.41 9.76
CA VAL A 160 7.28 3.00 9.52
C VAL A 160 7.15 2.38 8.14
N ALA A 161 6.53 1.21 8.04
CA ALA A 161 6.42 0.47 6.80
C ALA A 161 5.03 -0.15 6.62
N ILE A 162 4.54 -0.12 5.38
CA ILE A 162 3.30 -0.77 4.93
C ILE A 162 3.59 -1.62 3.70
N ASP A 163 2.72 -2.58 3.42
CA ASP A 163 2.79 -3.38 2.19
C ASP A 163 2.07 -2.67 1.04
N MET A 164 2.66 -2.73 -0.15
CA MET A 164 2.00 -2.36 -1.41
C MET A 164 0.96 -3.41 -1.83
N PRO A 165 0.02 -3.10 -2.73
CA PRO A 165 -0.93 -4.09 -3.27
C PRO A 165 -0.22 -5.36 -3.76
N TYR A 166 -0.77 -6.54 -3.45
CA TYR A 166 -0.20 -7.85 -3.79
C TYR A 166 1.17 -8.17 -3.17
N HIS A 167 1.56 -7.51 -2.08
CA HIS A 167 2.77 -7.81 -1.31
C HIS A 167 2.42 -8.08 0.16
N GLY A 168 3.28 -8.83 0.85
CA GLY A 168 3.18 -9.10 2.30
C GLY A 168 1.77 -9.49 2.75
N THR A 169 1.15 -8.69 3.62
CA THR A 169 -0.20 -8.98 4.14
C THR A 169 -1.34 -8.61 3.19
N ARG A 170 -1.02 -8.06 2.00
CA ARG A 170 -1.97 -7.61 0.98
C ARG A 170 -1.97 -8.50 -0.27
N ILE A 171 -1.49 -9.72 -0.14
CA ILE A 171 -1.65 -10.75 -1.17
C ILE A 171 -3.14 -11.06 -1.39
N ARG A 172 -3.43 -11.67 -2.54
CA ARG A 172 -4.75 -12.21 -2.88
C ARG A 172 -4.62 -13.69 -3.18
N TYR A 173 -5.74 -14.37 -3.29
CA TYR A 173 -5.78 -15.77 -3.72
C TYR A 173 -6.69 -15.96 -4.93
N GLY A 174 -6.33 -16.87 -5.82
CA GLY A 174 -7.25 -17.41 -6.81
C GLY A 174 -8.04 -18.54 -6.18
N ASN A 175 -9.37 -18.50 -6.27
CA ASN A 175 -10.28 -19.41 -5.57
C ASN A 175 -10.09 -19.44 -4.04
N ALA A 176 -11.02 -20.07 -3.33
CA ALA A 176 -11.10 -20.00 -1.87
C ALA A 176 -10.06 -20.84 -1.10
N ASP A 177 -9.10 -21.47 -1.78
CA ASP A 177 -8.08 -22.29 -1.13
C ASP A 177 -6.84 -21.45 -0.78
N GLN A 178 -6.97 -20.66 0.29
CA GLN A 178 -5.90 -19.81 0.82
C GLN A 178 -4.71 -20.63 1.39
N ASP A 179 -4.90 -21.92 1.62
CA ASP A 179 -3.86 -22.82 2.11
C ASP A 179 -2.99 -23.41 0.97
N ASN A 180 -3.38 -23.20 -0.29
CA ASN A 180 -2.64 -23.66 -1.46
C ASN A 180 -1.71 -22.56 -2.00
N PRO A 181 -0.37 -22.71 -1.90
CA PRO A 181 0.58 -21.73 -2.40
C PRO A 181 0.52 -21.53 -3.92
N GLU A 182 0.01 -22.51 -4.68
CA GLU A 182 -0.20 -22.35 -6.13
C GLU A 182 -1.34 -21.37 -6.46
N GLN A 183 -2.17 -21.06 -5.47
CA GLN A 183 -3.26 -20.09 -5.59
C GLN A 183 -2.86 -18.68 -5.12
N GLU A 184 -1.62 -18.47 -4.69
CA GLU A 184 -1.15 -17.16 -4.22
C GLU A 184 -1.01 -16.16 -5.38
N ILE A 185 -1.68 -15.02 -5.26
CA ILE A 185 -1.53 -13.84 -6.12
C ILE A 185 -0.70 -12.82 -5.36
N SER A 186 0.61 -12.92 -5.53
CA SER A 186 1.58 -11.98 -4.97
C SER A 186 2.70 -11.64 -5.93
N ALA A 187 3.29 -10.46 -5.75
CA ALA A 187 4.48 -10.07 -6.50
C ALA A 187 5.73 -10.89 -6.12
N ARG A 188 5.69 -11.59 -4.98
CA ARG A 188 6.72 -12.53 -4.54
C ARG A 188 6.66 -13.83 -5.34
N ALA A 189 5.45 -14.38 -5.52
CA ALA A 189 5.21 -15.58 -6.32
C ALA A 189 5.42 -15.29 -7.82
N GLU A 190 4.81 -14.21 -8.32
CA GLU A 190 4.89 -13.81 -9.71
C GLU A 190 4.79 -12.28 -9.85
N LYS A 191 5.89 -11.65 -10.24
CA LYS A 191 6.04 -10.18 -10.32
C LYS A 191 5.03 -9.56 -11.30
N SER A 192 4.62 -10.31 -12.30
CA SER A 192 3.65 -9.86 -13.29
C SER A 192 2.25 -9.62 -12.71
N TYR A 193 1.92 -10.12 -11.52
CA TYR A 193 0.64 -9.77 -10.88
C TYR A 193 0.58 -8.30 -10.45
N PHE A 194 1.69 -7.75 -9.95
CA PHE A 194 1.77 -6.32 -9.61
C PHE A 194 2.11 -5.45 -10.81
N ILE A 195 3.14 -5.82 -11.59
CA ILE A 195 3.55 -5.01 -12.75
C ILE A 195 2.56 -5.13 -13.91
N ASN A 196 1.75 -6.19 -13.95
CA ASN A 196 0.70 -6.46 -14.92
C ASN A 196 0.98 -5.93 -16.34
N ILE A 197 2.05 -6.43 -16.96
CA ILE A 197 2.46 -6.03 -18.33
C ILE A 197 1.34 -6.31 -19.34
N ASP A 198 0.54 -7.32 -19.04
CA ASP A 198 -0.62 -7.74 -19.80
C ASP A 198 -1.81 -6.76 -19.75
N SER A 199 -1.85 -5.89 -18.74
CA SER A 199 -2.79 -4.77 -18.59
C SER A 199 -2.06 -3.54 -18.04
N PRO A 200 -1.52 -2.66 -18.91
CA PRO A 200 -0.88 -1.41 -18.49
C PRO A 200 -1.77 -0.48 -17.65
N LEU A 201 -3.09 -0.63 -17.77
CA LEU A 201 -4.06 0.10 -16.95
C LEU A 201 -4.07 -0.42 -15.51
N ALA A 202 -4.07 -1.75 -15.32
CA ALA A 202 -3.97 -2.37 -14.00
C ALA A 202 -2.62 -2.03 -13.34
N LEU A 203 -1.52 -2.06 -14.10
CA LEU A 203 -0.20 -1.60 -13.64
C LEU A 203 -0.28 -0.18 -13.06
N ARG A 204 -0.83 0.76 -13.83
CA ARG A 204 -0.95 2.15 -13.39
C ARG A 204 -1.79 2.22 -12.12
N SER A 205 -2.90 1.49 -12.06
CA SER A 205 -3.76 1.46 -10.88
C SER A 205 -3.06 0.91 -9.64
N ASN A 206 -2.27 -0.15 -9.76
CA ASN A 206 -1.48 -0.69 -8.64
C ASN A 206 -0.49 0.35 -8.10
N LEU A 207 0.17 1.10 -8.99
CA LEU A 207 1.05 2.21 -8.60
C LEU A 207 0.28 3.36 -7.96
N GLN A 208 -0.87 3.76 -8.53
CA GLN A 208 -1.71 4.83 -7.98
C GLN A 208 -2.23 4.49 -6.58
N GLN A 209 -2.69 3.25 -6.36
CA GLN A 209 -3.07 2.78 -5.03
C GLN A 209 -1.88 2.83 -4.06
N SER A 210 -0.71 2.34 -4.49
CA SER A 210 0.51 2.38 -3.66
C SER A 210 0.85 3.80 -3.22
N VAL A 211 0.80 4.77 -4.15
CA VAL A 211 1.03 6.20 -3.85
C VAL A 211 -0.02 6.74 -2.88
N ALA A 212 -1.31 6.44 -3.10
CA ALA A 212 -2.38 6.87 -2.21
C ALA A 212 -2.23 6.29 -0.79
N ASP A 213 -1.77 5.05 -0.67
CA ASP A 213 -1.52 4.39 0.62
C ASP A 213 -0.40 5.10 1.39
N PHE A 214 0.71 5.47 0.74
CA PHE A 214 1.81 6.20 1.39
C PHE A 214 1.46 7.65 1.74
N ILE A 215 0.64 8.32 0.92
CA ILE A 215 0.09 9.65 1.25
C ILE A 215 -0.83 9.55 2.47
N SER A 216 -1.71 8.55 2.49
CA SER A 216 -2.59 8.25 3.64
C SER A 216 -1.78 7.97 4.90
N LEU A 217 -0.71 7.18 4.80
CA LEU A 217 0.21 6.91 5.91
C LEU A 217 0.87 8.20 6.41
N ARG A 218 1.42 9.04 5.51
CA ARG A 218 2.04 10.31 5.90
C ARG A 218 1.04 11.24 6.58
N SER A 219 -0.19 11.30 6.06
CA SER A 219 -1.30 12.07 6.64
C SER A 219 -1.62 11.60 8.06
N ALA A 220 -1.86 10.31 8.24
CA ALA A 220 -2.21 9.73 9.53
C ALA A 220 -1.08 9.87 10.56
N LEU A 221 0.18 9.75 10.15
CA LEU A 221 1.34 9.98 11.02
C LEU A 221 1.40 11.42 11.55
N ASN A 222 0.99 12.42 10.75
CA ASN A 222 0.92 13.81 11.22
C ASN A 222 -0.09 14.01 12.35
N ALA A 223 -1.10 13.15 12.49
CA ALA A 223 -2.04 13.23 13.59
C ALA A 223 -1.48 12.69 14.93
N LEU A 224 -0.32 12.02 14.91
CA LEU A 224 0.25 11.37 16.09
C LEU A 224 1.23 12.29 16.81
N GLY A 225 0.98 12.54 18.10
CA GLY A 225 1.80 13.47 18.90
C GLY A 225 3.25 13.03 19.13
N TRP A 226 3.56 11.75 18.92
CA TRP A 226 4.92 11.22 19.02
C TRP A 226 5.75 11.36 17.74
N VAL A 227 5.14 11.73 16.61
CA VAL A 227 5.88 11.97 15.38
C VAL A 227 6.42 13.39 15.43
N ASP A 228 7.72 13.55 15.18
CA ASP A 228 8.28 14.87 14.85
C ASP A 228 7.83 15.25 13.43
N GLN A 229 6.76 16.04 13.35
CA GLN A 229 6.07 16.36 12.10
C GLN A 229 6.96 17.11 11.09
N ASP A 230 7.95 17.85 11.59
CA ASP A 230 8.91 18.62 10.80
C ASP A 230 10.08 17.77 10.30
N ASN A 231 10.21 16.53 10.81
CA ASN A 231 11.33 15.64 10.51
C ASN A 231 10.86 14.25 10.08
N VAL A 232 10.21 14.21 8.92
CA VAL A 232 9.76 12.96 8.30
C VAL A 232 10.39 12.78 6.92
N HIS A 233 10.95 11.60 6.72
CA HIS A 233 11.65 11.22 5.49
C HIS A 233 10.97 10.05 4.81
N LEU A 234 11.14 9.95 3.50
CA LEU A 234 10.74 8.80 2.71
C LEU A 234 11.99 8.15 2.15
N ILE A 235 12.15 6.85 2.36
CA ILE A 235 13.22 6.04 1.77
C ILE A 235 12.61 4.87 0.99
N GLY A 236 13.25 4.51 -0.11
CA GLY A 236 12.78 3.43 -0.97
C GLY A 236 13.93 2.57 -1.44
N LEU A 237 13.72 1.26 -1.46
CA LEU A 237 14.66 0.31 -2.07
C LEU A 237 14.14 -0.16 -3.44
N SER A 238 15.00 -0.12 -4.47
CA SER A 238 14.66 -0.58 -5.83
C SER A 238 13.42 0.15 -6.38
N LEU A 239 12.36 -0.56 -6.79
CA LEU A 239 11.08 0.05 -7.21
C LEU A 239 10.50 1.01 -6.16
N GLY A 240 10.77 0.80 -4.87
CA GLY A 240 10.36 1.74 -3.84
C GLY A 240 10.97 3.14 -4.01
N GLY A 241 12.11 3.27 -4.68
CA GLY A 241 12.70 4.56 -5.05
C GLY A 241 12.02 5.26 -6.24
N LEU A 242 11.21 4.54 -7.02
CA LEU A 242 10.37 5.14 -8.09
C LEU A 242 9.03 5.67 -7.55
N LEU A 243 8.65 5.26 -6.33
CA LEU A 243 7.47 5.75 -5.61
C LEU A 243 7.79 6.91 -4.66
N GLN A 244 9.03 7.42 -4.67
CA GLN A 244 9.42 8.65 -3.97
C GLN A 244 8.87 9.91 -4.65
#